data_AF-A0A662CMH3-F1
#
_entry.id   AF-A0A662CMH3-F1
#
_cell.length_a   1.000
_cell.length_b   1.000
_cell.length_c   1.000
_cell.angle_alpha   90.00
_cell.angle_beta   90.00
_cell.angle_gamma   90.00
#
_symmetry.space_group_name_H-M   'P 1'
#
loop_
_entity.id
_entity.type
_entity.pdbx_description
1 polymer ?
#
loop_
_entity_poly.entity_id
_entity_poly.type
_entity_poly.pdbx_seq_one_letter_code
_entity_poly.pdbx_strand_id
1 'polypeptide(L)' 'MKIKYLLYLVLIISISSCTDKFEDFNTDKKNPASVAGEALFSNAQKNLVDQMSTPNVNRNITEIWAQYWNETT' A
#
# COMPACT_ATOMS: atom_id res chain seq x y z
N MET A 1 7.42 44.61 13.36
CA MET A 1 5.99 44.45 13.00
C MET A 1 5.73 43.26 12.07
N LYS A 2 6.56 43.01 11.03
CA LYS A 2 6.38 41.88 10.08
C LYS A 2 6.29 40.48 10.72
N ILE A 3 7.11 40.17 11.72
CA ILE A 3 7.08 38.87 12.45
C ILE A 3 5.75 38.63 13.18
N LYS A 4 5.13 39.68 13.74
CA LYS A 4 3.83 39.54 14.42
C LYS A 4 2.74 39.12 13.43
N TYR A 5 2.74 39.68 12.23
CA TYR A 5 1.80 39.29 11.18
C TYR A 5 2.02 37.86 10.68
N LEU A 6 3.28 37.41 10.59
CA LEU A 6 3.60 36.02 10.26
C LEU A 6 3.10 35.04 11.34
N LEU A 7 3.26 35.38 12.61
CA LEU A 7 2.75 34.57 13.72
C LEU A 7 1.22 34.48 13.72
N TYR A 8 0.52 35.59 13.45
CA TYR A 8 -0.94 35.57 13.30
C TYR A 8 -1.39 34.72 12.11
N LEU A 9 -0.68 34.78 10.97
CA LEU A 9 -0.98 33.96 9.79
C LEU A 9 -0.85 32.46 10.11
N VAL A 10 0.25 32.05 10.75
CA VAL A 10 0.48 30.65 11.14
C VAL A 10 -0.60 30.18 12.13
N LEU A 11 -0.98 31.02 13.10
CA LEU A 11 -2.03 30.69 14.05
C LEU A 11 -3.39 30.46 13.37
N ILE A 12 -3.77 31.33 12.42
CA ILE A 12 -5.02 31.21 11.68
C ILE A 12 -5.05 29.92 10.84
N ILE A 13 -3.94 29.58 10.19
CA ILE A 13 -3.82 28.34 9.39
C ILE A 13 -3.92 27.10 10.31
N SER A 14 -3.24 27.09 11.45
CA SER A 14 -3.30 25.98 12.39
C SER A 14 -4.70 25.75 12.95
N ILE A 15 -5.45 26.81 13.29
CA ILE A 15 -6.82 26.70 13.81
C ILE A 15 -7.80 26.22 12.72
N SER A 16 -7.58 26.63 11.46
CA SER A 16 -8.42 26.17 10.33
C SER A 16 -8.33 24.67 10.02
N SER A 17 -7.35 23.97 10.60
CA SER A 17 -7.19 22.52 10.41
C SER A 17 -8.01 21.67 11.40
N CYS A 18 -8.62 22.28 12.43
CA CYS A 18 -9.52 21.56 13.33
C CYS A 18 -10.82 21.19 12.60
N THR A 19 -11.25 19.94 12.74
CA THR A 19 -12.44 19.40 12.07
C THR A 19 -13.02 18.27 12.91
N ASP A 20 -14.35 18.19 12.98
CA ASP A 20 -15.05 17.07 13.65
C ASP A 20 -15.28 15.89 12.69
N LYS A 21 -14.85 16.01 11.43
CA LYS A 21 -15.06 15.01 10.36
C LYS A 21 -13.89 14.04 10.22
N PHE A 22 -13.34 13.56 11.32
CA PHE A 22 -12.21 12.63 11.29
C PHE A 22 -12.52 11.33 10.53
N GLU A 23 -13.75 10.83 10.63
CA GLU A 23 -14.20 9.63 9.92
C GLU A 23 -14.11 9.78 8.39
N ASP A 24 -14.42 10.97 7.85
CA ASP A 24 -14.38 11.22 6.41
C ASP A 24 -12.97 11.14 5.81
N PHE A 25 -11.95 11.40 6.64
CA PHE A 25 -10.54 11.32 6.26
C PHE A 25 -9.93 9.93 6.46
N ASN A 26 -10.49 9.13 7.37
CA ASN A 26 -9.99 7.79 7.69
C ASN A 26 -10.82 6.67 7.05
N THR A 27 -11.95 6.99 6.44
CA THR A 27 -12.73 6.03 5.64
C THR A 27 -12.09 5.87 4.27
N ASP A 28 -11.70 4.65 3.92
CA ASP A 28 -11.20 4.32 2.59
C ASP A 28 -12.34 4.42 1.56
N LYS A 29 -12.18 5.35 0.61
CA LYS A 29 -13.13 5.59 -0.49
C LYS A 29 -12.69 4.93 -1.80
N LYS A 30 -11.48 4.37 -1.85
CA LYS A 30 -10.86 3.81 -3.06
C LYS A 30 -11.04 2.30 -3.11
N ASN A 31 -10.84 1.63 -1.97
CA ASN A 31 -11.01 0.18 -1.91
C ASN A 31 -12.46 -0.17 -1.56
N PRO A 32 -13.02 -1.20 -2.20
CA PRO A 32 -14.38 -1.67 -1.89
C PRO A 32 -14.45 -2.25 -0.46
N ALA A 33 -15.47 -1.87 0.29
CA ALA A 33 -15.70 -2.38 1.65
C ALA A 33 -16.03 -3.89 1.70
N SER A 34 -16.53 -4.44 0.59
CA SER A 34 -16.85 -5.86 0.43
C SER A 34 -16.55 -6.28 -1.00
N VAL A 35 -16.01 -7.49 -1.16
CA VAL A 35 -15.69 -8.10 -2.45
C VAL A 35 -16.15 -9.55 -2.47
N ALA A 36 -16.38 -10.09 -3.67
CA ALA A 36 -16.74 -11.49 -3.84
C ALA A 36 -15.58 -12.41 -3.39
N GLY A 37 -15.88 -13.40 -2.56
CA GLY A 37 -14.87 -14.31 -2.01
C GLY A 37 -14.19 -15.17 -3.09
N GLU A 38 -14.93 -15.50 -4.15
CA GLU A 38 -14.46 -16.29 -5.29
C GLU A 38 -13.34 -15.57 -6.04
N ALA A 39 -13.43 -14.25 -6.17
CA ALA A 39 -12.40 -13.44 -6.82
C ALA A 39 -11.12 -13.39 -5.96
N LEU A 40 -11.25 -13.23 -4.64
CA LEU A 40 -10.12 -13.27 -3.71
C LEU A 40 -9.43 -14.63 -3.75
N PHE A 41 -10.21 -15.72 -3.71
CA PHE A 41 -9.68 -17.06 -3.73
C PHE A 41 -8.93 -17.37 -5.04
N SER A 42 -9.55 -17.04 -6.19
CA SER A 42 -8.92 -17.24 -7.50
C SER A 42 -7.63 -16.41 -7.65
N ASN A 43 -7.62 -15.18 -7.14
CA ASN A 43 -6.41 -14.34 -7.14
C ASN A 43 -5.32 -14.92 -6.22
N ALA A 44 -5.68 -15.44 -5.05
CA ALA A 44 -4.74 -16.09 -4.14
C ALA A 44 -4.09 -17.32 -4.79
N GLN A 45 -4.86 -18.15 -5.50
CA GLN A 45 -4.32 -19.28 -6.26
C GLN A 45 -3.33 -18.83 -7.33
N LYS A 46 -3.67 -17.79 -8.11
CA LYS A 46 -2.76 -17.22 -9.10
C LYS A 46 -1.47 -16.73 -8.44
N ASN A 47 -1.56 -15.97 -7.34
CA ASN A 47 -0.39 -15.44 -6.65
C ASN A 47 0.50 -16.55 -6.08
N LEU A 48 -0.09 -17.65 -5.61
CA LEU A 48 0.67 -18.83 -5.17
C LEU A 48 1.45 -19.44 -6.33
N VAL A 49 0.81 -19.63 -7.49
CA VAL A 49 1.50 -20.16 -8.67
C VAL A 49 2.61 -19.21 -9.13
N ASP A 50 2.33 -17.91 -9.22
CA ASP A 50 3.36 -16.89 -9.54
C ASP A 50 4.53 -16.97 -8.56
N GLN A 51 4.24 -17.13 -7.26
CA GLN A 51 5.23 -17.26 -6.20
C GLN A 51 6.03 -18.56 -6.30
N MET A 52 5.48 -19.65 -6.83
CA MET A 52 6.22 -20.90 -7.04
C MET A 52 7.00 -20.91 -8.35
N SER A 53 6.50 -20.24 -9.39
CA SER A 53 7.03 -20.37 -10.75
C SER A 53 7.83 -19.18 -11.25
N THR A 54 8.03 -18.13 -10.45
CA THR A 54 8.85 -16.97 -10.87
C THR A 54 10.32 -17.19 -10.52
N PRO A 55 11.23 -17.29 -11.51
CA PRO A 55 12.68 -17.39 -11.28
C PRO A 55 13.21 -16.02 -10.85
N ASN A 56 13.10 -15.72 -9.56
CA ASN A 56 13.58 -14.47 -9.01
C ASN A 56 14.02 -14.69 -7.57
N VAL A 57 15.24 -14.27 -7.27
CA VAL A 57 15.87 -14.42 -5.95
C VAL A 57 15.09 -13.80 -4.78
N ASN A 58 14.24 -12.78 -5.03
CA ASN A 58 13.38 -12.13 -4.04
C ASN A 58 11.95 -12.69 -4.00
N ARG A 59 11.60 -13.58 -4.94
CA ARG A 59 10.31 -14.26 -4.98
C ARG A 59 10.52 -15.72 -4.64
N ASN A 60 11.04 -16.52 -5.56
CA ASN A 60 11.32 -17.94 -5.32
C ASN A 60 12.77 -18.31 -5.56
N ILE A 61 13.54 -18.42 -4.48
CA ILE A 61 14.94 -18.87 -4.54
C ILE A 61 15.09 -20.39 -4.37
N THR A 62 14.03 -21.11 -3.98
CA THR A 62 14.14 -22.53 -3.64
C THR A 62 14.52 -23.39 -4.83
N GLU A 63 14.00 -23.07 -6.02
CA GLU A 63 14.31 -23.79 -7.27
C GLU A 63 15.78 -23.62 -7.68
N ILE A 64 16.38 -22.46 -7.39
CA ILE A 64 17.80 -22.19 -7.65
C ILE A 64 18.66 -22.95 -6.64
N TRP A 65 18.29 -22.94 -5.35
CA TRP A 65 19.01 -23.71 -4.32
C TRP A 65 18.93 -25.22 -4.53
N ALA A 66 17.78 -25.73 -4.98
CA ALA A 66 17.59 -27.12 -5.36
C ALA A 66 18.25 -27.47 -6.71
N GLN A 67 18.83 -26.48 -7.41
CA GLN A 67 19.47 -26.61 -8.72
C GLN A 67 18.51 -27.11 -9.82
N TYR A 68 17.20 -26.89 -9.66
CA TYR A 68 16.24 -27.11 -10.74
C TYR A 68 16.38 -26.02 -11.80
N TRP A 69 16.72 -24.79 -11.41
CA TRP A 69 16.96 -23.66 -12.30
C TRP A 69 18.35 -23.06 -12.12
N ASN A 70 18.90 -22.51 -13.21
CA ASN A 70 20.17 -21.79 -13.20
C ASN A 70 20.04 -20.52 -14.06
N GLU A 71 20.33 -19.36 -13.49
CA GLU A 71 20.32 -18.08 -14.22
C GLU A 71 21.60 -17.95 -15.07
N THR A 72 21.46 -17.37 -16.26
CA THR A 72 22.56 -17.16 -17.21
C THR A 72 22.53 -15.73 -17.75
N THR A 73 23.64 -15.27 -18.34
CA THR A 73 23.86 -13.87 -18.77
C THR A 73 23.71 -13.69 -20.27
#